data_AF-A0A842YE06-F1
#
_entry.id   AF-A0A842YE06-F1
#
_cell.length_a   1.000
_cell.length_b   1.000
_cell.length_c   1.000
_cell.angle_alpha   90.00
_cell.angle_beta   90.00
_cell.angle_gamma   90.00
#
_symmetry.space_group_name_H-M   'P 1'
#
loop_
_entity.id
_entity.type
_entity.pdbx_description
1 polymer ?
#
loop_
_entity_poly.entity_id
_entity_poly.type
_entity_poly.pdbx_seq_one_letter_code
_entity_poly.pdbx_strand_id
1 'polypeptide(L)' 'MELAKRYGSPTLELACGTGRISLMLAQAEYEITGIELSPEMLVIARERQ' A
#
# COMPACT_ATOMS: atom_id res chain seq x y z
N MET A 1 -1.54 -10.55 -1.54
CA MET A 1 -1.63 -10.60 -0.06
C MET A 1 -0.91 -11.79 0.57
N GLU A 2 -0.47 -12.80 -0.19
CA GLU A 2 0.21 -13.97 0.37
C GLU A 2 1.49 -13.63 1.15
N LEU A 3 2.33 -12.73 0.61
CA LEU A 3 3.57 -12.32 1.28
C LEU A 3 3.30 -11.60 2.61
N ALA A 4 2.33 -10.67 2.65
CA ALA A 4 1.94 -10.01 3.90
C ALA A 4 1.39 -11.01 4.93
N LYS A 5 0.60 -12.02 4.51
CA LYS A 5 0.13 -13.09 5.41
C LYS A 5 1.28 -13.93 5.98
N ARG A 6 2.33 -14.16 5.19
CA ARG A 6 3.50 -14.94 5.60
C ARG A 6 4.43 -14.17 6.53
N TYR A 7 4.68 -12.89 6.24
CA TYR A 7 5.73 -12.11 6.90
C TYR A 7 5.20 -11.09 7.92
N GLY A 8 3.92 -10.72 7.85
CA GLY A 8 3.33 -9.78 8.79
C GLY A 8 3.70 -8.32 8.51
N SER A 9 3.67 -7.54 9.59
CA SER A 9 4.01 -6.12 9.62
C SER A 9 5.46 -5.91 10.12
N PRO A 10 6.17 -4.85 9.69
CA PRO A 10 5.76 -3.89 8.66
C PRO A 10 5.98 -4.42 7.23
N THR A 11 5.13 -3.99 6.29
CA THR A 11 5.25 -4.31 4.86
C THR A 11 5.62 -3.05 4.05
N LEU A 12 6.35 -3.25 2.95
CA LEU A 12 6.65 -2.21 1.95
C LEU A 12 6.06 -2.61 0.59
N GLU A 13 5.30 -1.71 -0.03
CA GLU A 13 4.83 -1.86 -1.41
C GLU A 13 5.60 -0.89 -2.32
N LEU A 14 6.44 -1.45 -3.19
CA LEU A 14 7.16 -0.70 -4.23
C LEU A 14 6.27 -0.50 -5.46
N ALA A 15 6.32 0.69 -6.05
CA ALA A 15 5.45 1.10 -7.16
C ALA A 15 3.96 0.87 -6.84
N CYS A 16 3.51 1.42 -5.70
CA CYS A 16 2.17 1.18 -5.16
C CYS A 16 1.04 1.77 -6.04
N GLY A 17 1.38 2.59 -7.04
CA GLY A 17 0.43 3.22 -7.95
C GLY A 17 -0.62 4.02 -7.19
N THR A 18 -1.90 3.77 -7.48
CA THR A 18 -3.03 4.41 -6.79
C THR A 18 -3.36 3.79 -5.42
N GLY A 19 -2.42 3.05 -4.81
CA GLY A 19 -2.54 2.51 -3.45
C GLY A 19 -3.56 1.37 -3.26
N ARG A 20 -4.01 0.68 -4.31
CA ARG A 20 -5.09 -0.33 -4.20
C ARG A 20 -4.75 -1.46 -3.23
N ILE A 21 -3.53 -1.99 -3.27
CA ILE A 21 -3.11 -3.08 -2.38
C ILE A 21 -2.74 -2.52 -1.00
N SER A 22 -2.01 -1.40 -0.94
CA SER A 22 -1.73 -0.66 0.29
C SER A 22 -2.99 -0.43 1.14
N LEU A 23 -4.09 0.03 0.53
CA LEU A 23 -5.35 0.26 1.22
C LEU A 23 -5.96 -1.05 1.78
N MET A 24 -5.99 -2.12 0.98
CA MET A 24 -6.48 -3.42 1.45
C MET A 24 -5.62 -3.99 2.58
N LEU A 25 -4.30 -3.78 2.54
CA LEU A 25 -3.39 -4.22 3.60
C LEU A 25 -3.63 -3.41 4.89
N ALA A 26 -3.77 -2.10 4.79
CA ALA A 26 -4.08 -1.24 5.94
C ALA A 26 -5.42 -1.61 6.58
N GLN A 27 -6.46 -1.86 5.77
CA GLN A 27 -7.78 -2.32 6.25
C GLN A 27 -7.73 -3.69 6.93
N ALA A 28 -6.77 -4.53 6.55
CA ALA A 28 -6.49 -5.81 7.20
C ALA A 28 -5.52 -5.69 8.39
N GLU A 29 -5.35 -4.49 8.94
CA GLU A 29 -4.53 -4.17 10.12
C GLU A 29 -3.02 -4.43 9.96
N TYR A 30 -2.53 -4.47 8.71
CA TYR A 30 -1.09 -4.47 8.46
C TYR A 30 -0.52 -3.04 8.55
N GLU A 31 0.65 -2.90 9.18
CA GLU A 31 1.46 -1.69 9.06
C GLU A 31 2.14 -1.70 7.69
N ILE A 32 1.79 -0.75 6.82
CA ILE A 32 2.19 -0.74 5.41
C ILE A 32 2.68 0.65 5.01
N THR A 33 3.82 0.68 4.31
CA THR A 33 4.29 1.86 3.58
C THR A 33 4.26 1.58 2.08
N GLY A 34 3.65 2.47 1.30
CA GLY A 34 3.67 2.42 -0.16
C GLY A 34 4.58 3.50 -0.75
N ILE A 35 5.39 3.16 -1.74
CA ILE A 35 6.24 4.09 -2.48
C ILE A 35 5.82 4.10 -3.95
N GLU A 36 5.64 5.29 -4.51
CA GLU A 36 5.35 5.51 -5.92
C GLU A 36 6.12 6.75 -6.40
N LEU A 37 6.62 6.72 -7.63
CA LEU A 37 7.38 7.81 -8.23
C LEU A 37 6.48 8.84 -8.92
N SER A 38 5.37 8.39 -9.50
CA SER A 38 4.39 9.24 -10.18
C SER A 38 3.58 10.09 -9.19
N PRO A 39 3.78 11.42 -9.13
CA PRO A 39 3.06 12.28 -8.19
C PRO A 39 1.53 12.25 -8.39
N GLU A 40 1.07 12.17 -9.64
CA GLU A 40 -0.35 12.08 -9.99
C GLU A 40 -1.02 10.80 -9.43
N MET A 41 -0.28 9.70 -9.38
CA MET A 41 -0.78 8.44 -8.81
C MET A 41 -0.90 8.53 -7.29
N LEU A 42 0.04 9.22 -6.64
CA LEU A 42 -0.01 9.49 -5.20
C LEU A 42 -1.18 10.40 -4.80
N VAL A 43 -1.57 11.35 -5.65
CA VAL A 43 -2.78 12.16 -5.42
C VAL A 43 -4.01 11.25 -5.35
N ILE A 44 -4.20 10.40 -6.36
CA ILE A 44 -5.32 9.44 -6.40
C ILE A 44 -5.25 8.46 -5.21
N ALA A 45 -4.05 8.00 -4.85
CA ALA A 45 -3.86 7.09 -3.71
C ALA A 45 -4.31 7.72 -2.39
N ARG A 46 -4.01 9.00 -2.17
CA ARG A 46 -4.38 9.75 -0.96
C ARG A 46 -5.89 10.03 -0.88
N GLU A 47 -6.55 10.26 -2.02
CA GLU A 47 -8.00 10.45 -2.07
C GLU A 47 -8.80 9.18 -1.74
N ARG A 48 -8.15 8.01 -1.82
CA ARG A 48 -8.77 6.70 -1.54
C ARG A 48 -8.57 6.19 -0.11
N GLN A 49 -7.84 6.93 0.73
CA GLN A 49 -7.60 6.55 2.13
C GLN A 49 -8.86 6.68 2.99
#